data_AF-A0A2D6AZS0-F1
#
_entry.id   AF-A0A2D6AZS0-F1
#
_cell.length_a   1.000
_cell.length_b   1.000
_cell.length_c   1.000
_cell.angle_alpha   90.00
_cell.angle_beta   90.00
_cell.angle_gamma   90.00
#
_symmetry.space_group_name_H-M   'P 1'
#
loop_
_entity.id
_entity.type
_entity.pdbx_description
1 polymer ?
#
loop_
_entity_poly.entity_id
_entity_poly.type
_entity_poly.pdbx_seq_one_letter_code
_entity_poly.pdbx_strand_id
1 'polypeptide(L)' 'MANSKFRLYSFLDLSISILGIVLCAFTVYWLYQGVAFEFLLFCGTLGAVMTVLGTSLFVDLLKFKHRLNKRGVYFTN' A
#
# COMPACT_ATOMS: atom_id res chain seq x y z
N MET A 1 9.81 15.90 -15.60
CA MET A 1 10.45 15.23 -14.44
C MET A 1 9.49 14.81 -13.31
N ALA A 2 8.40 15.55 -13.01
CA ALA A 2 7.48 15.24 -11.90
C ALA A 2 6.73 13.89 -12.04
N ASN A 3 6.34 13.49 -13.26
CA ASN A 3 5.63 12.22 -13.50
C ASN A 3 6.44 10.97 -13.15
N SER A 4 7.76 10.97 -13.34
CA SER A 4 8.61 9.81 -13.02
C SER A 4 8.69 9.58 -11.51
N LYS A 5 8.84 10.66 -10.73
CA LYS A 5 8.82 10.61 -9.26
C LYS A 5 7.46 10.14 -8.75
N PHE A 6 6.37 10.67 -9.31
CA PHE A 6 5.00 10.26 -8.95
C PHE A 6 4.74 8.77 -9.23
N ARG A 7 5.26 8.24 -10.34
CA ARG A 7 5.16 6.82 -10.67
C ARG A 7 5.97 5.95 -9.70
N LEU A 8 7.15 6.42 -9.27
CA LEU A 8 7.99 5.71 -8.29
C LEU A 8 7.29 5.61 -6.93
N TYR A 9 6.73 6.70 -6.42
CA TYR A 9 5.97 6.70 -5.15
C TYR A 9 4.74 5.78 -5.23
N SER A 10 4.00 5.85 -6.34
CA SER A 10 2.84 4.97 -6.55
C SER A 10 3.22 3.48 -6.59
N PHE A 11 4.37 3.12 -7.16
CA PHE A 11 4.85 1.73 -7.15
C PHE A 11 5.26 1.27 -5.74
N LEU A 12 5.85 2.18 -4.96
CA LEU A 12 6.30 1.91 -3.61
C LEU A 12 5.12 1.76 -2.64
N ASP A 13 4.08 2.59 -2.76
CA ASP A 13 2.85 2.44 -1.98
C ASP A 13 2.12 1.12 -2.31
N LEU A 14 2.12 0.74 -3.59
CA LEU A 14 1.55 -0.52 -4.03
C LEU A 14 2.32 -1.72 -3.47
N SER A 15 3.66 -1.67 -3.46
CA SER A 15 4.48 -2.77 -2.93
C SER A 15 4.33 -2.92 -1.42
N ILE A 16 4.25 -1.82 -0.67
CA ILE A 16 3.97 -1.83 0.77
C ILE A 16 2.60 -2.46 1.05
N SER A 17 1.57 -2.09 0.28
CA SER A 17 0.23 -2.65 0.44
C SER A 17 0.20 -4.16 0.17
N ILE A 18 0.86 -4.60 -0.90
CA ILE A 18 0.98 -6.03 -1.25
C ILE A 18 1.71 -6.80 -0.14
N LEU A 19 2.83 -6.28 0.38
CA LEU A 19 3.54 -6.90 1.50
C LEU A 19 2.65 -7.05 2.74
N GLY A 20 1.84 -6.03 3.04
CA GLY A 20 0.86 -6.09 4.13
C GLY A 20 -0.18 -7.21 3.93
N ILE A 21 -0.72 -7.36 2.71
CA ILE A 21 -1.66 -8.44 2.37
C ILE A 21 -1.00 -9.81 2.51
N VAL A 22 0.25 -9.97 2.07
CA VAL A 22 1.01 -11.21 2.21
C VAL A 22 1.21 -11.57 3.69
N LEU A 23 1.55 -10.60 4.54
CA LEU A 23 1.68 -10.78 6.00
C LEU A 23 0.34 -11.21 6.64
N CYS A 24 -0.77 -10.61 6.22
CA CYS A 24 -2.11 -11.02 6.65
C CYS A 24 -2.48 -12.43 6.18
N ALA A 25 -2.18 -12.79 4.93
CA ALA A 25 -2.42 -14.15 4.42
C ALA A 25 -1.55 -15.19 5.15
N PHE A 26 -0.30 -14.84 5.43
CA PHE A 26 0.63 -15.68 6.18
C PHE A 26 0.13 -15.93 7.60
N THR A 27 -0.37 -14.89 8.29
CA THR A 27 -0.95 -15.07 9.63
C THR A 27 -2.17 -15.96 9.64
N VAL A 28 -3.07 -15.85 8.66
CA VAL A 28 -4.21 -16.78 8.53
C VAL A 28 -3.74 -18.21 8.27
N TYR A 29 -2.73 -18.41 7.42
CA TYR A 29 -2.20 -19.74 7.12
C TYR A 29 -1.57 -20.40 8.35
N TRP A 30 -0.76 -19.66 9.11
CA TRP A 30 -0.05 -20.18 10.29
C TRP A 30 -0.91 -20.25 11.55
N LEU A 31 -2.09 -19.63 11.56
CA LEU A 31 -3.06 -19.74 12.66
C LEU A 31 -3.42 -21.20 12.97
N TYR A 32 -3.42 -22.06 11.96
CA TYR A 32 -3.77 -23.48 12.08
C TYR A 32 -2.58 -24.39 12.42
N GLN A 33 -1.35 -23.88 12.47
CA GLN A 33 -0.13 -24.66 12.72
C GLN A 33 0.38 -24.59 14.18
N GLY A 34 -0.38 -24.00 15.10
CA GLY A 34 0.00 -23.96 16.52
C GLY A 34 1.16 -23.00 16.83
N VAL A 35 1.40 -22.01 15.98
CA VAL A 35 2.38 -20.93 16.22
C VAL A 35 1.92 -20.06 17.39
N ALA A 36 2.89 -19.48 18.11
CA ALA A 36 2.62 -18.53 19.20
C ALA A 36 1.64 -17.43 18.75
N PHE A 37 0.50 -17.36 19.43
CA PHE A 37 -0.59 -16.44 19.10
C PHE A 37 -0.14 -14.97 19.11
N GLU A 38 0.77 -14.58 20.01
CA GLU A 38 1.33 -13.23 20.08
C GLU A 38 2.07 -12.82 18.79
N PHE A 39 2.82 -13.77 18.20
CA PHE A 39 3.53 -13.53 16.94
C PHE A 39 2.55 -13.37 15.77
N LEU A 40 1.49 -14.18 15.75
CA LEU A 40 0.42 -14.07 14.75
C LEU A 40 -0.32 -12.72 14.87
N LEU A 41 -0.62 -12.27 16.10
CA LEU A 41 -1.23 -10.98 16.36
C LEU A 41 -0.33 -9.82 15.90
N PHE A 42 0.97 -9.90 16.19
CA PHE A 42 1.93 -8.89 15.76
C PHE A 42 2.03 -8.82 14.23
N CYS A 43 2.21 -9.96 13.55
CA CYS A 43 2.30 -9.98 12.09
C CYS A 43 0.99 -9.54 11.41
N GLY A 44 -0.17 -9.87 11.97
CA GLY A 44 -1.46 -9.55 11.40
C GLY A 44 -1.81 -8.08 11.56
N THR A 45 -1.54 -7.51 12.73
CA THR A 45 -1.72 -6.06 12.97
C THR A 45 -0.76 -5.24 12.12
N LEU A 46 0.51 -5.65 12.02
CA LEU A 46 1.51 -4.98 11.20
C LEU A 46 1.15 -5.06 9.71
N GLY A 47 0.71 -6.23 9.23
CA GLY A 47 0.22 -6.40 7.86
C GLY A 47 -0.98 -5.49 7.55
N ALA A 48 -1.97 -5.45 8.45
CA ALA A 48 -3.15 -4.60 8.29
C ALA A 48 -2.78 -3.10 8.23
N VAL A 49 -1.88 -2.64 9.11
CA VAL A 49 -1.41 -1.24 9.09
C VAL A 49 -0.69 -0.91 7.78
N MET A 50 0.19 -1.79 7.30
CA MET A 50 0.90 -1.60 6.03
C MET A 50 -0.07 -1.51 4.85
N THR A 51 -1.09 -2.37 4.81
CA THR A 51 -2.12 -2.33 3.76
C THR A 51 -2.94 -1.05 3.81
N VAL A 52 -3.36 -0.59 5.00
CA VAL A 52 -4.11 0.67 5.15
C VAL A 52 -3.25 1.88 4.76
N LEU A 53 -2.00 1.94 5.19
CA LEU A 53 -1.09 3.02 4.84
C LEU A 53 -0.83 3.06 3.32
N GLY A 54 -0.46 1.93 2.72
CA GLY A 54 -0.20 1.86 1.28
C GLY A 54 -1.42 2.22 0.43
N THR A 55 -2.61 1.76 0.82
CA THR A 55 -3.86 2.09 0.09
C THR A 55 -4.29 3.54 0.27
N SER A 56 -4.17 4.11 1.46
CA SER A 56 -4.52 5.52 1.72
C SER A 56 -3.63 6.49 0.92
N LEU A 57 -2.32 6.26 0.92
CA LEU A 57 -1.35 7.05 0.13
C LEU A 57 -1.62 6.94 -1.38
N PHE A 58 -1.92 5.73 -1.86
CA PHE A 58 -2.27 5.51 -3.26
C PHE A 58 -3.55 6.27 -3.67
N VAL A 59 -4.58 6.27 -2.84
CA VAL A 59 -5.82 7.01 -3.08
C VAL A 59 -5.57 8.52 -3.12
N ASP A 60 -4.71 9.04 -2.23
CA ASP A 60 -4.37 10.46 -2.21
C ASP A 60 -3.54 10.88 -3.43
N LEU A 61 -2.60 10.03 -3.89
CA LEU A 61 -1.88 10.22 -5.15
C LEU A 61 -2.84 10.25 -6.35
N LEU A 62 -3.82 9.33 -6.39
CA LEU A 62 -4.84 9.31 -7.44
C LEU A 62 -5.72 10.57 -7.42
N LYS A 63 -6.18 11.00 -6.25
CA LYS A 63 -6.94 12.26 -6.09
C LYS A 63 -6.13 13.47 -6.54
N PHE A 64 -4.83 13.50 -6.21
CA PHE A 64 -3.93 14.57 -6.65
C PHE A 64 -3.76 14.59 -8.17
N LYS A 65 -3.51 13.43 -8.80
CA LYS A 65 -3.45 13.31 -10.26
C LYS A 65 -4.77 13.72 -10.93
N HIS A 66 -5.90 13.31 -10.37
CA HIS A 66 -7.22 13.69 -10.90
C HIS A 66 -7.46 15.21 -10.83
N ARG A 67 -7.05 15.86 -9.72
CA ARG A 67 -7.12 17.31 -9.57
C ARG A 67 -6.21 18.06 -10.56
N LEU A 68 -5.00 17.55 -10.81
CA LEU A 68 -4.10 18.11 -11.82
C LEU A 68 -4.68 18.02 -13.23
N ASN A 69 -5.25 16.86 -13.60
CA ASN A 69 -5.84 16.66 -14.93
C ASN A 69 -7.06 17.56 -15.16
N LYS A 70 -7.91 17.76 -14.13
CA LYS A 70 -9.06 18.68 -14.20
C LYS A 70 -8.67 20.16 -14.35
N ARG A 71 -7.47 20.55 -13.93
CA ARG A 71 -6.97 21.93 -14.09
C ARG A 71 -6.33 22.20 -15.45
N GLY A 72 -6.38 21.26 -16.40
CA GLY A 72 -5.80 21.44 -17.74
C GLY A 72 -4.28 21.55 -17.74
N VAL A 73 -3.61 21.25 -16.63
CA VAL A 73 -2.15 21.19 -16.56
C VAL A 73 -1.72 19.84 -17.14
N TYR A 74 -1.75 19.76 -18.47
CA TYR A 74 -1.09 18.70 -19.20
C TYR A 74 0.41 18.89 -19.00
N PHE A 75 1.05 18.00 -18.24
CA PHE A 75 2.50 17.82 -18.36
C PHE A 75 2.75 17.24 -19.75
N THR A 76 2.90 18.12 -20.73
CA THR A 76 3.47 17.80 -22.03
C THR A 76 4.85 17.18 -21.79
N ASN A 77 5.04 16.01 -22.40
CA ASN A 77 6.25 15.19 -22.31
C ASN A 77 7.48 15.97 -22.78
#